data_AF-A0A7V2QC71-F1
#
_entry.id   AF-A0A7V2QC71-F1
#
_cell.length_a   1.000
_cell.length_b   1.000
_cell.length_c   1.000
_cell.angle_alpha   90.00
_cell.angle_beta   90.00
_cell.angle_gamma   90.00
#
_symmetry.space_group_name_H-M   'P 1'
#
loop_
_entity.id
_entity.type
_entity.pdbx_description
1 polymer ?
#
loop_
_entity_poly.entity_id
_entity_poly.type
_entity_poly.pdbx_seq_one_letter_code
_entity_poly.pdbx_strand_id
1 'polypeptide(L)'
;MPINEPLTQQIRDQARQLLENDQVDCVIGYETGPRGSARPAFIYEPEDVEQLIWSDACVHNLVTYLHDKKSSPKRGVDPPRVGVVVKPCDSR
;
A
#
# COMPACT_ATOMS: atom_id res chain seq x y z
N MET A 1 0.67 4.85 19.34
CA MET A 1 -0.71 4.38 19.10
C MET A 1 -0.63 2.90 18.82
N PRO A 2 -1.53 2.06 19.37
CA PRO A 2 -1.49 0.62 19.11
C PRO A 2 -1.76 0.33 17.63
N ILE A 3 -1.04 -0.64 17.07
CA ILE A 3 -1.32 -1.17 15.73
C ILE A 3 -2.57 -2.03 15.83
N ASN A 4 -3.47 -1.89 14.86
CA ASN A 4 -4.64 -2.74 14.76
C ASN A 4 -4.23 -4.05 14.08
N GLU A 5 -3.83 -5.02 14.90
CA GLU A 5 -3.35 -6.33 14.46
C GLU A 5 -4.33 -7.09 13.53
N PRO A 6 -5.64 -7.22 13.85
CA PRO A 6 -6.54 -8.00 12.99
C PRO A 6 -6.80 -7.35 11.62
N LEU A 7 -6.84 -6.01 11.54
CA LEU A 7 -6.96 -5.32 10.25
C LEU A 7 -5.64 -5.35 9.48
N THR A 8 -4.52 -5.21 10.18
CA THR A 8 -3.19 -5.28 9.57
C THR A 8 -3.00 -6.64 8.89
N GLN A 9 -3.33 -7.74 9.57
CA GLN A 9 -3.24 -9.08 8.99
C GLN A 9 -4.15 -9.26 7.77
N GLN A 10 -5.41 -8.79 7.82
CA GLN A 10 -6.30 -8.84 6.66
C GLN A 10 -5.74 -8.07 5.45
N ILE A 11 -5.14 -6.89 5.67
CA ILE A 11 -4.50 -6.11 4.62
C ILE A 11 -3.31 -6.87 4.04
N ARG A 12 -2.47 -7.47 4.90
CA ARG A 12 -1.29 -8.27 4.48
C ARG A 12 -1.69 -9.47 3.64
N ASP A 13 -2.69 -10.23 4.08
CA ASP A 13 -3.16 -11.42 3.38
C ASP A 13 -3.75 -11.06 2.02
N GLN A 14 -4.55 -10.00 1.94
CA GLN A 14 -5.08 -9.52 0.65
C GLN A 14 -3.98 -8.97 -0.26
N ALA A 15 -3.05 -8.17 0.27
CA ALA A 15 -1.93 -7.64 -0.51
C ALA A 15 -1.05 -8.77 -1.07
N ARG A 16 -0.76 -9.78 -0.25
CA ARG A 16 -0.01 -10.98 -0.65
C ARG A 16 -0.73 -11.72 -1.77
N GLN A 17 -2.01 -12.02 -1.59
CA GLN A 17 -2.80 -12.70 -2.63
C GLN A 17 -2.83 -11.92 -3.94
N LEU A 18 -2.93 -10.60 -3.91
CA LEU A 18 -2.96 -9.79 -5.12
C LEU A 18 -1.61 -9.79 -5.85
N LEU A 19 -0.49 -9.74 -5.11
CA LEU A 19 0.86 -9.80 -5.65
C LEU A 19 1.20 -11.20 -6.19
N GLU A 20 0.88 -12.26 -5.44
CA GLU A 20 1.10 -13.65 -5.85
C GLU A 20 0.30 -14.06 -7.08
N ASN A 21 -0.86 -13.46 -7.29
CA ASN A 21 -1.72 -13.71 -8.46
C ASN A 21 -1.42 -12.77 -9.65
N ASP A 22 -0.35 -11.97 -9.60
CA ASP A 22 0.01 -10.99 -10.64
C ASP A 22 -1.15 -10.02 -11.01
N GLN A 23 -2.08 -9.79 -10.07
CA GLN A 23 -3.21 -8.88 -10.28
C GLN A 23 -2.76 -7.42 -10.14
N VAL A 24 -1.77 -7.18 -9.29
CA VAL A 24 -1.14 -5.87 -9.07
C VAL A 24 0.38 -6.02 -9.15
N ASP A 25 1.05 -5.06 -9.78
CA ASP A 25 2.50 -4.96 -9.83
C ASP A 25 3.07 -4.30 -8.56
N CYS A 26 2.24 -3.55 -7.82
CA CYS A 26 2.64 -2.85 -6.60
C CYS A 26 1.45 -2.62 -5.69
N VAL A 27 1.64 -2.72 -4.38
CA VAL A 27 0.68 -2.31 -3.35
C VAL A 27 1.23 -1.11 -2.59
N ILE A 28 0.44 -0.03 -2.52
CA ILE A 28 0.74 1.15 -1.71
C ILE A 28 -0.02 1.03 -0.39
N GLY A 29 0.72 0.99 0.72
CA GLY A 29 0.17 0.93 2.06
C GLY A 29 0.90 1.84 3.04
N TYR A 30 0.84 1.51 4.33
CA TYR A 30 1.53 2.26 5.38
C TYR A 30 2.56 1.36 6.05
N GLU A 31 3.72 1.91 6.39
CA GLU A 31 4.75 1.25 7.20
C GLU A 31 5.09 2.10 8.44
N THR A 32 5.80 1.49 9.38
CA THR A 32 6.27 2.20 10.58
C THR A 32 7.39 3.16 10.22
N GLY A 33 7.12 4.45 10.32
CA GLY A 33 8.08 5.52 10.15
C GLY A 33 8.87 5.84 11.43
N PRO A 34 9.87 6.73 11.31
CA PRO A 34 10.65 7.20 12.45
C PRO A 34 9.74 7.74 13.55
N ARG A 35 10.03 7.38 14.79
CA ARG A 35 9.28 7.80 16.00
C ARG A 35 7.83 7.28 16.09
N GLY A 36 7.50 6.18 15.39
CA GLY A 36 6.17 5.56 15.47
C GLY A 36 5.07 6.31 14.70
N SER A 37 5.47 7.15 13.74
CA SER A 37 4.57 7.69 12.72
C SER A 37 4.27 6.64 11.66
N ALA A 38 3.19 6.78 10.89
CA ALA A 38 2.96 5.96 9.71
C ALA A 38 3.40 6.72 8.46
N ARG A 39 4.22 6.09 7.61
CA ARG A 39 4.63 6.65 6.31
C ARG A 39 4.14 5.76 5.15
N PRO A 40 4.01 6.29 3.94
CA PRO A 40 3.67 5.50 2.75
C PRO A 40 4.71 4.42 2.49
N ALA A 41 4.25 3.19 2.23
CA ALA A 41 5.05 2.03 1.86
C ALA A 41 4.70 1.60 0.44
N PHE A 42 5.70 1.21 -0.34
CA PHE A 42 5.51 0.68 -1.69
C PHE A 42 6.02 -0.76 -1.71
N ILE A 43 5.08 -1.70 -1.80
CA ILE A 43 5.34 -3.13 -1.73
C ILE A 43 5.29 -3.68 -3.16
N TYR A 44 6.36 -4.33 -3.59
CA TYR A 44 6.44 -4.98 -4.91
C TYR A 44 6.53 -6.50 -4.78
N GLU A 45 7.07 -6.98 -3.66
CA GLU A 45 7.25 -8.41 -3.39
C GLU A 45 6.25 -8.88 -2.33
N PRO A 46 5.71 -10.10 -2.45
CA PRO A 46 4.74 -10.63 -1.49
C PRO A 46 5.33 -10.85 -0.08
N GLU A 47 6.65 -10.91 0.05
CA GLU A 47 7.35 -10.97 1.35
C GLU A 47 7.36 -9.63 2.09
N ASP A 48 7.36 -8.52 1.34
CA ASP A 48 7.41 -7.16 1.88
C ASP A 48 6.09 -6.71 2.51
N VAL A 49 5.00 -7.45 2.29
CA VAL A 49 3.69 -7.15 2.90
C VAL A 49 3.77 -7.13 4.43
N GLU A 50 4.71 -7.86 5.05
CA GLU A 50 4.88 -7.86 6.51
C GLU A 50 5.28 -6.49 7.09
N GLN A 51 5.79 -5.59 6.24
CA GLN A 51 6.09 -4.21 6.62
C GLN A 51 4.83 -3.34 6.76
N LEU A 52 3.71 -3.79 6.19
CA LEU A 52 2.45 -3.05 6.20
C LEU A 52 1.87 -3.00 7.62
N ILE A 53 1.43 -1.82 8.03
CA ILE A 53 0.76 -1.57 9.30
C ILE A 53 -0.57 -0.86 9.07
N TRP A 54 -1.50 -1.07 9.99
CA TRP A 54 -2.72 -0.29 10.08
C TRP A 54 -2.91 0.24 11.50
N SER A 55 -3.00 1.56 11.66
CA SER A 55 -3.19 2.20 12.97
C SER A 55 -3.77 3.61 12.79
N ASP A 56 -4.15 4.26 13.90
CA ASP A 56 -4.58 5.66 13.88
C ASP A 56 -3.47 6.64 13.43
N ALA A 57 -2.21 6.21 13.40
CA ALA A 57 -1.12 7.01 12.88
C ALA A 57 -1.13 7.12 11.34
N CYS A 58 -1.93 6.31 10.64
CA CYS A 58 -2.09 6.29 9.18
C CYS A 58 -2.84 7.53 8.67
N VAL A 59 -2.27 8.73 8.81
CA VAL A 59 -2.94 10.00 8.46
C VAL A 59 -2.71 10.45 7.02
N HIS A 60 -1.65 9.99 6.36
CA HIS A 60 -1.30 10.39 5.00
C HIS A 60 -2.33 9.90 3.96
N ASN A 61 -2.56 10.66 2.89
CA ASN A 61 -3.41 10.23 1.77
C ASN A 61 -2.56 9.52 0.71
N LEU A 62 -2.71 8.20 0.62
CA LEU A 62 -1.94 7.36 -0.31
C LEU A 62 -2.37 7.49 -1.78
N VAL A 63 -3.59 7.98 -2.04
CA VAL A 63 -4.13 8.16 -3.40
C VAL A 63 -3.31 9.17 -4.20
N THR A 64 -2.66 10.12 -3.53
CA THR A 64 -1.78 11.10 -4.17
C THR A 64 -0.61 10.46 -4.94
N TYR A 65 -0.11 9.31 -4.48
CA TYR A 65 0.97 8.58 -5.13
C TYR A 65 0.54 7.81 -6.39
N LEU A 66 -0.76 7.67 -6.63
CA LEU A 66 -1.25 7.05 -7.87
C LEU A 66 -0.98 7.94 -9.09
N HIS A 67 -0.92 9.26 -8.93
CA HIS A 67 -0.62 10.18 -10.03
C HIS A 67 0.75 9.90 -10.64
N ASP A 68 1.75 9.60 -9.80
CA ASP A 68 3.11 9.27 -10.25
C ASP A 68 3.18 7.89 -10.93
N LYS A 69 2.28 6.97 -10.55
CA LYS A 69 2.18 5.62 -11.11
C LYS A 69 1.32 5.53 -12.38
N LYS A 70 0.59 6.60 -12.71
CA LYS A 70 -0.37 6.64 -13.84
C LYS A 70 0.30 6.79 -15.20
N SER A 71 1.54 7.26 -15.22
CA SER A 71 2.30 7.46 -16.46
C SER A 71 3.17 6.25 -16.74
N SER A 72 3.15 5.77 -17.99
CA SER A 72 4.06 4.73 -18.45
C SER A 72 5.51 5.19 -18.21
N PRO A 73 6.32 4.46 -17.42
CA PRO A 73 7.69 4.86 -17.12
C PRO A 73 8.57 4.88 -18.39
N LYS A 74 8.16 4.16 -19.44
CA LYS A 74 8.79 4.15 -20.76
C LYS A 74 7.74 4.04 -21.86
N ARG A 75 8.06 4.59 -23.04
CA ARG A 75 7.20 4.50 -24.24
C ARG A 75 7.01 3.02 -24.62
N GLY A 76 5.77 2.54 -24.59
CA GLY A 76 5.41 1.16 -24.93
C GLY A 76 5.36 0.17 -23.76
N VAL A 77 5.44 0.66 -22.51
CA VAL A 77 5.20 -0.17 -21.31
C VAL A 77 3.86 0.25 -20.72
N ASP A 78 2.97 -0.72 -20.48
CA ASP A 78 1.71 -0.46 -19.79
C ASP A 78 1.97 0.11 -18.38
N PRO A 79 1.14 1.06 -17.92
CA PRO A 79 1.27 1.57 -16.56
C PRO A 79 1.09 0.41 -15.55
N PRO A 80 1.88 0.40 -14.46
CA PRO A 80 1.78 -0.66 -13.46
C PRO A 80 0.37 -0.68 -12.85
N ARG A 81 -0.15 -1.88 -12.62
CA ARG A 81 -1.36 -2.11 -11.85
C ARG A 81 -1.04 -1.89 -10.38
N VAL A 82 -1.67 -0.91 -9.76
CA VAL A 82 -1.38 -0.53 -8.38
C VAL A 82 -2.57 -0.82 -7.48
N GLY A 83 -2.37 -1.66 -6.47
CA GLY A 83 -3.26 -1.77 -5.33
C GLY A 83 -2.99 -0.64 -4.33
N VAL A 84 -4.02 -0.08 -3.71
CA VAL A 84 -3.87 0.98 -2.70
C VAL A 84 -4.73 0.67 -1.48
N VAL A 85 -4.14 0.80 -0.30
CA VAL A 85 -4.87 0.70 0.97
C VAL A 85 -5.42 2.09 1.31
N VAL A 86 -6.74 2.25 1.24
CA VAL A 86 -7.40 3.54 1.50
C VAL A 86 -8.15 3.54 2.82
N LYS A 87 -8.18 4.70 3.49
CA LYS A 87 -9.11 4.93 4.59
C LYS A 87 -10.49 5.28 4.03
N PRO A 88 -11.57 5.10 4.82
CA PRO A 88 -12.93 5.48 4.41
C PRO A 88 -13.06 6.96 4.00
N CYS A 89 -12.24 7.85 4.56
CA CYS A 89 -12.22 9.26 4.19
C CYS A 89 -11.47 9.55 2.88
N ASP A 90 -10.56 8.67 2.45
CA ASP A 90 -9.77 8.81 1.23
C ASP A 90 -10.46 8.16 0.01
N SER A 91 -11.45 7.30 0.24
CA SER A 91 -12.17 6.58 -0.82
C SER A 91 -13.28 7.39 -1.50
N ARG A 92 -13.46 8.67 -1.12
CA ARG A 92 -14.62 9.48 -1.47
C ARG A 92 -14.35 10.45 -2.62
#